data_AF-A0A2A5M6Z0-F1
#
_entry.id   AF-A0A2A5M6Z0-F1
#
_cell.length_a   1.000
_cell.length_b   1.000
_cell.length_c   1.000
_cell.angle_alpha   90.00
_cell.angle_beta   90.00
_cell.angle_gamma   90.00
#
_symmetry.space_group_name_H-M   'P 1'
#
loop_
_entity.id
_entity.type
_entity.pdbx_description
1 polymer ?
#
loop_
_entity_poly.entity_id
_entity_poly.type
_entity_poly.pdbx_seq_one_letter_code
_entity_poly.pdbx_strand_id
1 'polypeptide(L)'
;DPEHIDASVSARVPIYISKDDRYFQDAYQAIPKEGYTKMVENILNHPLIELRLNVDFKEAKKDLDYENLFYTGAIDEFFDYKFGKLPYRSLDIKFEKYDKEYMQSCAQMNYPNNFDFTRSVEYKYYLDEKSEKTILSYEY
;
A
#
# COMPACT_ATOMS: atom_id res chain seq x y z
N ASP A 1 11.17 18.16 -8.73
CA ASP A 1 12.60 17.87 -8.83
C ASP A 1 13.05 17.20 -7.52
N PRO A 2 13.88 16.14 -7.55
CA PRO A 2 14.53 15.60 -6.35
C PRO A 2 15.09 16.68 -5.40
N GLU A 3 15.59 17.81 -5.91
CA GLU A 3 16.15 18.90 -5.09
C GLU A 3 15.14 19.60 -4.16
N HIS A 4 13.83 19.44 -4.44
CA HIS A 4 12.76 20.07 -3.65
C HIS A 4 12.10 19.12 -2.64
N ILE A 5 12.65 17.91 -2.48
CA ILE A 5 12.11 16.90 -1.59
C ILE A 5 13.17 16.59 -0.51
N ASP A 6 12.71 16.31 0.70
CA ASP A 6 13.60 15.95 1.80
C ASP A 6 14.45 14.70 1.43
N ALA A 7 15.72 14.73 1.81
CA ALA A 7 16.69 13.67 1.48
C ALA A 7 16.29 12.29 2.02
N SER A 8 15.45 12.23 3.08
CA SER A 8 14.91 10.98 3.61
C SER A 8 14.11 10.19 2.57
N VAL A 9 13.53 10.84 1.54
CA VAL A 9 12.74 10.16 0.52
C VAL A 9 13.62 9.27 -0.37
N SER A 10 14.77 9.77 -0.83
CA SER A 10 15.71 9.01 -1.67
C SER A 10 16.56 8.03 -0.85
N ALA A 11 16.84 8.36 0.42
CA ALA A 11 17.58 7.49 1.34
C ALA A 11 16.94 6.11 1.57
N ARG A 12 15.66 5.94 1.20
CA ARG A 12 14.93 4.66 1.28
C ARG A 12 15.44 3.60 0.30
N VAL A 13 16.19 3.99 -0.74
CA VAL A 13 16.81 3.06 -1.70
C VAL A 13 18.33 3.30 -1.72
N PRO A 14 19.06 2.79 -0.72
CA PRO A 14 20.51 2.99 -0.63
C PRO A 14 21.27 2.18 -1.69
N ILE A 15 22.49 2.64 -2.00
CA ILE A 15 23.40 1.92 -2.90
C ILE A 15 24.17 0.88 -2.08
N TYR A 16 24.10 -0.38 -2.50
CA TYR A 16 24.87 -1.47 -1.90
C TYR A 16 25.99 -1.92 -2.86
N ILE A 17 27.19 -2.10 -2.33
CA ILE A 17 28.28 -2.81 -3.02
C ILE A 17 28.15 -4.29 -2.65
N SER A 18 27.27 -4.99 -3.36
CA SER A 18 26.92 -6.39 -3.09
C SER A 18 26.46 -7.09 -4.39
N LYS A 19 26.40 -8.42 -4.36
CA LYS A 19 25.70 -9.24 -5.37
C LYS A 19 24.27 -9.61 -4.94
N ASP A 20 23.90 -9.22 -3.73
CA ASP A 20 22.55 -9.39 -3.23
C ASP A 20 21.61 -8.42 -3.96
N ASP A 21 20.65 -8.99 -4.68
CA ASP A 21 19.67 -8.29 -5.51
C ASP A 21 18.31 -8.14 -4.82
N ARG A 22 18.20 -8.53 -3.54
CA ARG A 22 16.97 -8.34 -2.75
C ARG A 22 16.71 -6.85 -2.51
N TYR A 23 15.45 -6.45 -2.69
CA TYR A 23 15.01 -5.09 -2.44
C TYR A 23 15.05 -4.70 -0.95
N PHE A 24 14.78 -5.65 -0.06
CA PHE A 24 14.84 -5.48 1.39
C PHE A 24 15.96 -6.33 1.99
N GLN A 25 16.64 -5.77 2.99
CA GLN A 25 17.74 -6.43 3.71
C GLN A 25 17.31 -6.97 5.08
N ASP A 26 16.03 -6.85 5.41
CA ASP A 26 15.47 -7.33 6.67
C ASP A 26 15.64 -8.84 6.84
N ALA A 27 15.83 -9.28 8.09
CA ALA A 27 16.00 -10.69 8.44
C ALA A 27 14.72 -11.52 8.22
N TYR A 28 13.56 -10.89 8.36
CA TYR A 28 12.25 -11.54 8.21
C TYR A 28 11.52 -10.94 7.02
N GLN A 29 11.36 -11.73 5.97
CA GLN A 29 10.65 -11.33 4.75
C GLN A 29 9.64 -12.43 4.42
N ALA A 30 8.35 -12.10 4.50
CA ALA A 30 7.26 -13.03 4.22
C ALA A 30 5.99 -12.26 3.86
N ILE A 31 5.09 -12.96 3.16
CA ILE A 31 3.73 -12.49 2.87
C ILE A 31 2.75 -13.41 3.60
N PRO A 32 1.64 -12.89 4.16
CA PRO A 32 0.64 -13.73 4.81
C PRO A 32 0.13 -14.81 3.85
N LYS A 33 0.25 -16.08 4.26
CA LYS A 33 -0.08 -17.24 3.43
C LYS A 33 -1.52 -17.23 2.90
N GLU A 34 -2.45 -16.71 3.70
CA GLU A 34 -3.88 -16.58 3.35
C GLU A 34 -4.25 -15.15 2.93
N GLY A 35 -3.26 -14.31 2.62
CA GLY A 35 -3.44 -12.91 2.28
C GLY A 35 -3.67 -11.99 3.48
N TYR A 36 -3.56 -10.68 3.24
CA TYR A 36 -3.65 -9.66 4.28
C TYR A 36 -5.06 -9.56 4.90
N THR A 37 -6.12 -9.77 4.10
CA THR A 37 -7.49 -9.75 4.60
C THR A 37 -7.68 -10.76 5.72
N LYS A 38 -7.26 -12.02 5.52
CA LYS A 38 -7.41 -13.07 6.54
C LYS A 38 -6.61 -12.77 7.80
N MET A 39 -5.42 -12.21 7.64
CA MET A 39 -4.60 -11.76 8.78
C MET A 39 -5.34 -10.69 9.60
N VAL A 40 -5.91 -9.67 8.95
CA VAL A 40 -6.64 -8.58 9.63
C VAL A 40 -7.93 -9.09 10.27
N GLU A 41 -8.67 -9.98 9.59
CA GLU A 41 -9.84 -10.65 10.17
C GLU A 41 -9.48 -11.35 11.49
N ASN A 42 -8.36 -12.09 11.51
CA ASN A 42 -7.92 -12.79 12.71
C ASN A 42 -7.50 -11.82 13.83
N ILE A 43 -6.86 -10.69 13.49
CA ILE A 43 -6.49 -9.65 14.47
C ILE A 43 -7.74 -9.03 15.11
N LEU A 44 -8.79 -8.80 14.33
CA LEU A 44 -10.03 -8.16 14.79
C LEU A 44 -11.04 -9.15 15.40
N ASN A 45 -10.80 -10.46 15.31
CA ASN A 45 -11.71 -11.50 15.79
C ASN A 45 -11.63 -11.68 17.31
N HIS A 46 -12.17 -10.71 18.05
CA HIS A 46 -12.26 -10.74 19.50
C HIS A 46 -13.64 -10.25 19.95
N PRO A 47 -14.29 -10.87 20.95
CA PRO A 47 -15.66 -10.50 21.38
C PRO A 47 -15.80 -9.07 21.91
N LEU A 48 -14.70 -8.38 22.21
CA LEU A 48 -14.68 -6.97 22.64
C LEU A 48 -14.43 -5.99 21.49
N ILE A 49 -14.28 -6.47 20.25
CA ILE A 49 -14.05 -5.63 19.07
C ILE A 49 -15.32 -5.64 18.24
N GLU A 50 -15.92 -4.46 18.07
CA GLU A 50 -16.99 -4.22 17.11
C GLU A 50 -16.42 -3.55 15.86
N LEU A 51 -16.61 -4.15 14.69
CA LEU A 51 -16.17 -3.59 13.41
C LEU A 51 -17.34 -2.96 12.66
N ARG A 52 -17.23 -1.67 12.37
CA ARG A 52 -18.16 -0.94 11.48
C ARG A 52 -17.43 -0.50 10.22
N LEU A 53 -17.86 -0.98 9.06
CA LEU A 53 -17.31 -0.64 7.74
C LEU A 53 -18.23 0.34 7.00
N ASN A 54 -17.69 1.07 6.02
CA ASN A 54 -18.42 2.09 5.23
C ASN A 54 -19.04 3.19 6.11
N VAL A 55 -18.35 3.57 7.19
CA VAL A 55 -18.81 4.58 8.15
C VAL A 55 -17.76 5.67 8.26
N ASP A 56 -18.16 6.91 8.00
CA ASP A 56 -17.35 8.09 8.29
C ASP A 56 -17.40 8.40 9.79
N PHE A 57 -16.23 8.63 10.40
CA PHE A 57 -16.13 8.98 11.81
C PHE A 57 -16.87 10.28 12.16
N LYS A 58 -16.92 11.28 11.26
CA LYS A 58 -17.63 12.55 11.49
C LYS A 58 -19.13 12.35 11.70
N GLU A 59 -19.70 11.34 11.05
CA GLU A 59 -21.08 10.94 11.23
C GLU A 59 -21.24 10.06 12.46
N ALA A 60 -20.38 9.05 12.62
CA ALA A 60 -20.47 8.10 13.73
C ALA A 60 -20.27 8.75 15.11
N LYS A 61 -19.39 9.74 15.24
CA LYS A 61 -19.07 10.39 16.52
C LYS A 61 -20.28 11.09 17.16
N LYS A 62 -21.36 11.33 16.41
CA LYS A 62 -22.60 11.94 16.93
C LYS A 62 -23.35 10.98 17.86
N ASP A 63 -23.20 9.67 17.64
CA ASP A 63 -23.97 8.62 18.30
C ASP A 63 -23.10 7.66 19.14
N LEU A 64 -21.78 7.88 19.16
CA LEU A 64 -20.83 7.04 19.90
C LEU A 64 -20.44 7.68 21.24
N ASP A 65 -20.58 6.92 22.32
CA ASP A 65 -19.98 7.23 23.62
C ASP A 65 -18.64 6.49 23.74
N TYR A 66 -17.56 7.22 24.02
CA TYR A 66 -16.22 6.67 24.16
C TYR A 66 -15.36 7.51 25.10
N GLU A 67 -14.53 6.84 25.90
CA GLU A 67 -13.59 7.50 26.83
C GLU A 67 -12.33 8.02 26.12
N ASN A 68 -11.84 7.26 25.14
CA ASN A 68 -10.59 7.56 24.43
C ASN A 68 -10.77 7.35 22.92
N LEU A 69 -10.12 8.19 22.12
CA LEU A 69 -10.11 8.10 20.67
C LEU A 69 -8.70 7.84 20.14
N PHE A 70 -8.55 6.78 19.37
CA PHE A 70 -7.38 6.52 18.55
C PHE A 70 -7.73 6.84 17.10
N TYR A 71 -7.23 7.95 16.57
CA TYR A 71 -7.54 8.43 15.22
C TYR A 71 -6.36 8.24 14.27
N THR A 72 -6.58 7.54 13.16
CA THR A 72 -5.56 7.23 12.15
C THR A 72 -5.85 7.85 10.77
N GLY A 73 -6.85 8.72 10.68
CA GLY A 73 -7.17 9.48 9.46
C GLY A 73 -6.27 10.71 9.26
N ALA A 74 -6.59 11.51 8.25
CA ALA A 74 -5.84 12.72 7.93
C ALA A 74 -6.01 13.80 9.03
N ILE A 75 -4.89 14.30 9.56
CA ILE A 75 -4.90 15.20 10.72
C ILE A 75 -5.47 16.59 10.39
N ASP A 76 -5.27 17.08 9.17
CA ASP A 76 -5.86 18.32 8.68
C ASP A 76 -7.39 18.20 8.56
N GLU A 77 -7.88 17.09 8.02
CA GLU A 77 -9.32 16.81 7.94
C GLU A 77 -9.97 16.72 9.33
N PHE A 78 -9.28 16.11 10.30
CA PHE A 78 -9.76 16.02 11.69
C PHE A 78 -10.03 17.40 12.30
N PHE A 79 -9.21 18.39 11.95
CA PHE A 79 -9.38 19.78 12.36
C PHE A 79 -10.12 20.65 11.34
N ASP A 80 -10.92 20.03 10.46
CA ASP A 80 -11.73 20.68 9.43
C ASP A 80 -10.93 21.67 8.56
N TYR A 81 -9.68 21.31 8.26
CA TYR A 81 -8.75 22.08 7.44
C TYR A 81 -8.55 23.53 7.91
N LYS A 82 -8.73 23.82 9.22
CA LYS A 82 -8.66 25.19 9.77
C LYS A 82 -7.33 25.91 9.52
N PHE A 83 -6.27 25.17 9.21
CA PHE A 83 -4.94 25.70 8.88
C PHE A 83 -4.54 25.45 7.42
N GLY A 84 -5.49 25.09 6.57
CA GLY A 84 -5.26 24.66 5.19
C GLY A 84 -5.15 23.14 5.06
N LYS A 85 -4.95 22.69 3.81
CA LYS A 85 -4.81 21.28 3.45
C LYS A 85 -3.34 20.87 3.47
N LEU A 86 -3.05 19.74 4.09
CA LEU A 86 -1.72 19.14 4.02
C LEU A 86 -1.53 18.44 2.66
N PRO A 87 -0.34 18.55 2.05
CA PRO A 87 -0.06 17.91 0.78
C PRO A 87 0.15 16.40 0.99
N TYR A 88 -0.81 15.60 0.54
CA TYR A 88 -0.68 14.14 0.41
C TYR A 88 -0.55 13.75 -1.06
N ARG A 89 0.31 12.77 -1.36
CA ARG A 89 0.41 12.20 -2.71
C ARG A 89 -0.59 11.06 -2.84
N SER A 90 -1.37 11.08 -3.91
CA SER A 90 -2.24 9.97 -4.30
C SER A 90 -1.56 9.11 -5.38
N LEU A 91 -2.15 7.95 -5.66
CA LEU A 91 -1.85 7.12 -6.82
C LEU A 91 -3.13 6.83 -7.58
N ASP A 92 -3.06 6.79 -8.90
CA ASP A 92 -4.08 6.14 -9.74
C ASP A 92 -3.57 4.75 -10.13
N ILE A 93 -4.36 3.71 -9.85
CA ILE A 93 -3.96 2.31 -10.04
C ILE A 93 -4.87 1.69 -11.09
N LYS A 94 -4.29 1.34 -12.24
CA LYS A 94 -5.01 0.69 -13.34
C LYS A 94 -4.68 -0.79 -13.39
N PHE A 95 -5.71 -1.62 -13.28
CA PHE A 95 -5.57 -3.07 -13.36
C PHE A 95 -5.83 -3.56 -14.78
N GLU A 96 -4.91 -4.35 -15.30
CA GLU A 96 -5.05 -5.02 -16.59
C GLU A 96 -4.90 -6.52 -16.43
N LYS A 97 -5.69 -7.26 -17.21
CA LYS A 97 -5.67 -8.72 -17.23
C LYS A 97 -5.09 -9.19 -18.54
N TYR A 98 -4.22 -10.20 -18.47
CA TYR A 98 -3.60 -10.80 -19.64
C TYR A 98 -3.86 -12.30 -19.68
N ASP A 99 -4.10 -12.81 -20.90
CA ASP A 99 -4.25 -14.24 -21.17
C ASP A 99 -2.88 -14.90 -21.35
N LYS A 100 -2.02 -14.75 -20.35
CA LYS A 100 -0.70 -15.36 -20.22
C LYS A 100 -0.44 -15.72 -18.78
N GLU A 101 0.39 -16.74 -18.58
CA GLU A 101 0.82 -17.13 -17.25
C GLU A 101 1.58 -15.98 -16.58
N TYR A 102 2.68 -15.50 -17.16
CA TYR A 102 3.40 -14.33 -16.64
C TYR A 102 3.56 -13.26 -17.73
N MET A 103 3.54 -11.98 -17.35
CA MET A 103 3.74 -10.87 -18.28
C MET A 103 5.07 -10.12 -18.08
N GLN A 104 5.61 -10.11 -16.86
CA GLN A 104 6.93 -9.55 -16.54
C GLN A 104 7.84 -10.62 -15.93
N SER A 105 9.11 -10.27 -15.64
CA SER A 105 10.11 -11.22 -15.14
C SER A 105 10.25 -11.24 -13.62
N CYS A 106 9.53 -10.37 -12.91
CA CYS A 106 9.55 -10.29 -11.44
C CYS A 106 8.26 -9.63 -10.92
N ALA A 107 8.08 -9.56 -9.60
CA ALA A 107 6.86 -9.05 -8.97
C ALA A 107 6.59 -7.56 -9.27
N GLN A 108 7.63 -6.73 -9.39
CA GLN A 108 7.51 -5.29 -9.64
C GLN A 108 8.60 -4.82 -10.61
N MET A 109 8.20 -4.14 -11.68
CA MET A 109 9.11 -3.47 -12.62
C MET A 109 9.00 -1.95 -12.45
N ASN A 110 10.12 -1.26 -12.26
CA ASN A 110 10.16 0.21 -12.18
C ASN A 110 10.54 0.81 -13.54
N TYR A 111 9.94 1.94 -13.89
CA TYR A 111 10.17 2.62 -15.17
C TYR A 111 10.63 4.07 -14.92
N PRO A 112 11.91 4.29 -14.56
CA PRO A 112 12.38 5.60 -14.15
C PRO A 112 12.41 6.65 -15.29
N ASN A 113 12.50 6.20 -16.54
CA ASN A 113 12.72 7.07 -17.70
C ASN A 113 11.69 6.88 -18.83
N ASN A 114 10.75 5.94 -18.66
CA ASN A 114 9.90 5.46 -19.74
C ASN A 114 8.46 5.46 -19.22
N PHE A 115 7.50 5.87 -20.05
CA PHE A 115 6.05 5.91 -19.74
C PHE A 115 5.62 6.95 -18.69
N ASP A 116 4.30 7.13 -18.58
CA ASP A 116 3.66 8.07 -17.66
C ASP A 116 3.35 7.44 -16.29
N PHE A 117 3.53 6.12 -16.13
CA PHE A 117 3.40 5.40 -14.87
C PHE A 117 4.78 5.10 -14.27
N THR A 118 4.83 4.98 -12.95
CA THR A 118 6.09 4.80 -12.22
C THR A 118 6.57 3.34 -12.20
N ARG A 119 5.64 2.39 -12.12
CA ARG A 119 5.90 0.95 -12.01
C ARG A 119 4.71 0.11 -12.41
N SER A 120 4.99 -1.16 -12.72
CA SER A 120 3.99 -2.21 -12.83
C SER A 120 4.20 -3.29 -11.77
N VAL A 121 3.11 -3.86 -11.24
CA VAL A 121 3.14 -4.93 -10.25
C VAL A 121 2.36 -6.14 -10.76
N GLU A 122 3.00 -7.30 -10.81
CA GLU A 122 2.39 -8.58 -11.15
C GLU A 122 2.21 -9.41 -9.88
N TYR A 123 0.97 -9.49 -9.39
CA TYR A 123 0.67 -10.00 -8.05
C TYR A 123 0.94 -11.50 -7.89
N LYS A 124 0.94 -12.25 -9.00
CA LYS A 124 1.12 -13.70 -9.01
C LYS A 124 2.50 -14.16 -8.53
N TYR A 125 3.47 -13.25 -8.43
CA TYR A 125 4.77 -13.56 -7.84
C TYR A 125 4.75 -13.66 -6.31
N TYR A 126 3.73 -13.13 -5.64
CA TYR A 126 3.71 -13.02 -4.18
C TYR A 126 3.14 -14.24 -3.47
N LEU A 127 2.19 -14.91 -4.09
CA LEU A 127 1.60 -16.16 -3.63
C LEU A 127 1.80 -17.20 -4.73
N ASP A 128 1.96 -18.48 -4.37
CA ASP A 128 2.13 -19.59 -5.32
C ASP A 128 0.81 -19.94 -6.04
N GLU A 129 0.15 -18.93 -6.60
CA GLU A 129 -1.13 -19.05 -7.29
C GLU A 129 -0.92 -19.54 -8.72
N LYS A 130 -1.56 -20.66 -9.07
CA LYS A 130 -1.46 -21.27 -10.39
C LYS A 130 -2.64 -20.85 -11.25
N SER A 131 -2.34 -20.09 -12.31
CA SER A 131 -3.32 -19.57 -13.25
C SER A 131 -2.69 -19.36 -14.63
N GLU A 132 -3.44 -19.70 -15.69
CA GLU A 132 -3.08 -19.44 -17.10
C GLU A 132 -3.17 -17.95 -17.47
N LYS A 133 -3.69 -17.12 -16.56
CA LYS A 133 -3.89 -15.69 -16.72
C LYS A 133 -3.19 -14.93 -15.61
N THR A 134 -2.90 -13.67 -15.85
CA THR A 134 -2.27 -12.79 -14.87
C THR A 134 -2.94 -11.42 -14.81
N ILE A 135 -2.76 -10.74 -13.68
CA ILE A 135 -3.23 -9.38 -13.44
C ILE A 135 -2.02 -8.53 -13.08
N LEU A 136 -1.86 -7.44 -13.81
CA LEU A 136 -0.89 -6.40 -13.48
C LEU A 136 -1.64 -5.15 -13.03
N SER A 137 -1.03 -4.40 -12.13
CA SER A 137 -1.38 -3.01 -11.90
C SER A 137 -0.30 -2.09 -12.48
N TYR A 138 -0.74 -0.92 -12.96
CA TYR A 138 0.11 0.20 -13.36
C TYR A 138 -0.19 1.40 -12.45
N GLU A 139 0.84 1.96 -11.82
CA GLU A 139 0.71 3.03 -10.82
C GLU A 139 1.16 4.39 -11.37
N TYR A 140 0.24 5.35 -11.43
CA TYR A 140 0.44 6.73 -11.88
C TYR A 140 0.52 7.69 -10.69
#